data_AF-A0A665SZT7-F1
#
_entry.id   AF-A0A665SZT7-F1
#
_cell.length_a   1.000
_cell.length_b   1.000
_cell.length_c   1.000
_cell.angle_alpha   90.00
_cell.angle_beta   90.00
_cell.angle_gamma   90.00
#
_symmetry.space_group_name_H-M   'P 1'
#
loop_
_entity.id
_entity.type
_entity.pdbx_description
1 polymer ?
#
loop_
_entity_poly.entity_id
_entity_poly.type
_entity_poly.pdbx_seq_one_letter_code
_entity_poly.pdbx_strand_id
1 'polypeptide(L)'
;MAQSVEQTFYISTLNDLFTSTFSVFSLSLLSSSIFQLFVNDHNQLDWRIAMTSHRVLVITLELMVCSIHPIGTYWTADPHDNSSSTAPLCVSDYHNKALVDMELLLSVLMFLRLYLVHRAILLHSKVLLSASYRSIGSLNNINFTFRFVLKVLMNKHPARTLLVFILFFWLTASWMLTLCERQTQVSTGHMGTALWLIAITFLTVGYGDVAPATSCGKAVCLFTGVMGVACTAMLVAVVTKKLALNKGEKHVHFFMLDIQISKRIRHAAANVLRECWLLHRTNLKTVNRGEQRRHQRYHTFRQDVCIIKLLFGQMQMIMCDLSANWNNSYRELEQRILSMELKLDELSRCFQQTTELLSQALRHRNPEIR
;
A
#
# COMPACT_ATOMS: atom_id res chain seq x y z
N MET A 1 -32.69 -28.21 8.99
CA MET A 1 -31.89 -29.08 9.89
C MET A 1 -30.69 -29.70 9.15
N ALA A 2 -30.85 -30.30 7.96
CA ALA A 2 -29.72 -30.82 7.18
C ALA A 2 -28.73 -29.73 6.71
N GLN A 3 -29.22 -28.62 6.15
CA GLN A 3 -28.37 -27.50 5.69
C GLN A 3 -27.61 -26.80 6.84
N SER A 4 -28.20 -26.71 8.03
CA SER A 4 -27.54 -26.13 9.20
C SER A 4 -26.42 -27.04 9.72
N VAL A 5 -26.61 -28.37 9.73
CA VAL A 5 -25.58 -29.32 10.15
C VAL A 5 -24.40 -29.34 9.15
N GLU A 6 -24.69 -29.27 7.86
CA GLU A 6 -23.68 -29.21 6.81
C GLU A 6 -22.83 -27.93 6.89
N GLN A 7 -23.45 -26.76 7.12
CA GLN A 7 -22.72 -25.51 7.35
C GLN A 7 -21.83 -25.55 8.60
N THR A 8 -22.34 -26.09 9.72
CA THR A 8 -21.53 -26.22 10.94
C THR A 8 -20.35 -27.17 10.74
N PHE A 9 -20.54 -28.26 9.99
CA PHE A 9 -19.47 -29.20 9.62
C PHE A 9 -18.42 -28.56 8.71
N TYR A 10 -18.82 -27.82 7.68
CA TYR A 10 -17.88 -27.09 6.81
C TYR A 10 -17.08 -26.04 7.58
N ILE A 11 -17.74 -25.29 8.47
CA ILE A 11 -17.07 -24.27 9.27
C ILE A 11 -16.12 -24.89 10.30
N SER A 12 -16.52 -26.00 10.95
CA SER A 12 -15.66 -26.78 11.85
C SER A 12 -14.44 -27.30 11.12
N THR A 13 -14.63 -27.98 9.98
CA THR A 13 -13.54 -28.55 9.19
C THR A 13 -12.58 -27.47 8.70
N LEU A 14 -13.10 -26.30 8.31
CA LEU A 14 -12.28 -25.15 7.94
C LEU A 14 -11.57 -24.53 9.14
N ASN A 15 -12.21 -24.39 10.30
CA ASN A 15 -11.55 -23.93 11.52
C ASN A 15 -10.44 -24.90 11.94
N ASP A 16 -10.66 -26.21 11.85
CA ASP A 16 -9.65 -27.22 12.17
C ASP A 16 -8.49 -27.20 11.17
N LEU A 17 -8.79 -27.00 9.88
CA LEU A 17 -7.79 -26.83 8.83
C LEU A 17 -7.01 -25.52 9.01
N PHE A 18 -7.66 -24.41 9.31
CA PHE A 18 -7.00 -23.14 9.61
C PHE A 18 -6.16 -23.23 10.90
N THR A 19 -6.68 -23.86 11.95
CA THR A 19 -5.94 -24.07 13.21
C THR A 19 -4.70 -24.91 12.98
N SER A 20 -4.83 -26.01 12.23
CA SER A 20 -3.75 -26.95 11.93
C SER A 20 -2.71 -26.35 10.99
N THR A 21 -3.14 -25.62 9.96
CA THR A 21 -2.22 -24.94 9.03
C THR A 21 -1.49 -23.80 9.72
N PHE A 22 -2.17 -22.96 10.51
CA PHE A 22 -1.52 -21.89 11.26
C PHE A 22 -0.61 -22.41 12.38
N SER A 23 -0.94 -23.51 13.06
CA SER A 23 -0.09 -24.09 14.10
C SER A 23 1.19 -24.71 13.52
N VAL A 24 1.07 -25.49 12.44
CA VAL A 24 2.23 -26.04 11.69
C VAL A 24 3.09 -24.91 11.12
N PHE A 25 2.46 -23.86 10.61
CA PHE A 25 3.16 -22.68 10.11
C PHE A 25 3.87 -21.90 11.22
N SER A 26 3.22 -21.72 12.38
CA SER A 26 3.82 -21.10 13.56
C SER A 26 5.04 -21.87 14.04
N LEU A 27 4.95 -23.20 14.08
CA LEU A 27 6.06 -24.10 14.41
C LEU A 27 7.20 -24.01 13.39
N SER A 28 6.89 -23.89 12.10
CA SER A 28 7.87 -23.67 11.03
C SER A 28 8.56 -22.29 11.12
N LEU A 29 7.83 -21.25 11.51
CA LEU A 29 8.38 -19.91 11.75
C LEU A 29 9.23 -19.85 13.03
N LEU A 30 8.83 -20.56 14.08
CA LEU A 30 9.60 -20.72 15.31
C LEU A 30 10.91 -21.46 15.01
N SER A 31 10.86 -22.59 14.30
CA SER A 31 12.05 -23.38 13.97
C SER A 31 13.04 -22.62 13.07
N SER A 32 12.54 -21.87 12.08
CA SER A 32 13.38 -21.03 11.22
C SER A 32 13.96 -19.82 11.94
N SER A 33 13.23 -19.22 12.88
CA SER A 33 13.74 -18.12 13.71
C SER A 33 14.80 -18.61 14.70
N ILE A 34 14.60 -19.79 15.28
CA ILE A 34 15.59 -20.47 16.12
C ILE A 34 16.84 -20.82 15.29
N PHE A 35 16.67 -21.34 14.08
CA PHE A 35 17.78 -21.64 13.18
C PHE A 35 18.57 -20.38 12.78
N GLN A 36 17.90 -19.26 12.50
CA GLN A 36 18.57 -17.98 12.24
C GLN A 36 19.33 -17.45 13.45
N LEU A 37 18.87 -17.72 14.69
CA LEU A 37 19.65 -17.41 15.89
C LEU A 37 20.95 -18.23 15.93
N PHE A 38 20.85 -19.56 15.69
CA PHE A 38 22.02 -20.44 15.67
C PHE A 38 23.03 -20.09 14.57
N VAL A 39 22.58 -19.64 13.40
CA VAL A 39 23.46 -19.31 12.27
C VAL A 39 24.06 -17.90 12.37
N ASN A 40 23.40 -16.94 13.03
CA ASN A 40 23.92 -15.56 13.10
C ASN A 40 24.91 -15.36 14.26
N ASP A 41 24.86 -16.20 15.30
CA ASP A 41 25.78 -16.20 16.44
C ASP A 41 26.88 -17.27 16.29
N HIS A 42 27.58 -17.27 15.15
CA HIS A 42 28.58 -18.27 14.75
C HIS A 42 29.85 -18.38 15.64
N ASN A 43 29.81 -17.97 16.91
CA ASN A 43 30.94 -18.15 17.82
C ASN A 43 30.61 -18.22 19.33
N GLN A 44 29.34 -18.37 19.75
CA GLN A 44 29.03 -18.53 21.18
C GLN A 44 28.38 -19.90 21.44
N LEU A 45 29.10 -20.75 22.18
CA LEU A 45 28.71 -22.12 22.53
C LEU A 45 27.52 -22.19 23.52
N ASP A 46 27.14 -21.07 24.14
CA ASP A 46 26.11 -21.02 25.16
C ASP A 46 24.81 -20.35 24.66
N TRP A 47 23.82 -21.17 24.32
CA TRP A 47 22.46 -20.74 23.95
C TRP A 47 21.79 -19.82 24.99
N ARG A 48 22.26 -19.88 26.25
CA ARG A 48 21.77 -19.07 27.37
C ARG A 48 22.14 -17.59 27.23
N ILE A 49 23.25 -17.28 26.55
CA ILE A 49 23.74 -15.90 26.35
C ILE A 49 23.00 -15.24 25.18
N ALA A 50 22.63 -16.01 24.16
CA ALA A 50 21.83 -15.52 23.03
C ALA A 50 20.35 -15.25 23.41
N MET A 51 19.86 -15.90 24.47
CA MET A 51 18.44 -15.85 24.85
C MET A 51 18.12 -14.73 25.85
N THR A 52 17.84 -13.54 25.34
CA THR A 52 17.44 -12.37 26.16
C THR A 52 16.04 -12.57 26.79
N SER A 53 15.82 -12.13 28.04
CA SER A 53 14.51 -12.20 28.74
C SER A 53 13.35 -11.61 27.92
N HIS A 54 13.58 -10.47 27.24
CA HIS A 54 12.61 -9.87 26.33
C HIS A 54 12.20 -10.80 25.17
N ARG A 55 13.14 -11.56 24.60
CA ARG A 55 12.87 -12.49 23.49
C ARG A 55 12.07 -13.70 23.96
N VAL A 56 12.37 -14.21 25.15
CA VAL A 56 11.59 -15.29 25.78
C VAL A 56 10.16 -14.82 26.08
N LEU A 57 9.98 -13.61 26.57
CA LEU A 57 8.65 -13.03 26.77
C LEU A 57 7.86 -12.92 25.46
N VAL A 58 8.50 -12.51 24.36
CA VAL A 58 7.84 -12.48 23.05
C VAL A 58 7.47 -13.90 22.60
N ILE A 59 8.38 -14.88 22.67
CA ILE A 59 8.12 -16.27 22.25
C ILE A 59 7.01 -16.90 23.11
N THR A 60 7.01 -16.67 24.42
CA THR A 60 5.97 -17.18 25.33
C THR A 60 4.61 -16.54 25.07
N LEU A 61 4.57 -15.24 24.79
CA LEU A 61 3.34 -14.56 24.37
C LEU A 61 2.84 -15.07 23.03
N GLU A 62 3.73 -15.32 22.05
CA GLU A 62 3.38 -15.94 20.78
C GLU A 62 2.81 -17.35 20.96
N LEU A 63 3.42 -18.17 21.81
CA LEU A 63 2.91 -19.51 22.15
C LEU A 63 1.56 -19.44 22.86
N MET A 64 1.36 -18.47 23.75
CA MET A 64 0.08 -18.23 24.41
C MET A 64 -1.00 -17.84 23.40
N VAL A 65 -0.70 -16.95 22.44
CA VAL A 65 -1.65 -16.62 21.36
C VAL A 65 -1.92 -17.82 20.44
N CYS A 66 -0.94 -18.68 20.23
CA CYS A 66 -1.08 -19.92 19.46
C CYS A 66 -1.81 -21.05 20.20
N SER A 67 -1.89 -21.01 21.53
CA SER A 67 -2.64 -21.98 22.33
C SER A 67 -4.11 -21.60 22.49
N ILE A 68 -4.46 -20.33 22.27
CA ILE A 68 -5.84 -19.85 22.20
C ILE A 68 -6.51 -20.45 20.96
N HIS A 69 -7.27 -21.52 21.16
CA HIS A 69 -8.12 -22.17 20.16
C HIS A 69 -9.49 -22.41 20.81
N PRO A 70 -10.61 -22.20 20.07
CA PRO A 70 -11.93 -22.59 20.52
C PRO A 70 -12.02 -24.11 20.61
N ILE A 71 -11.68 -24.65 21.78
CA ILE A 71 -12.00 -26.02 22.17
C ILE A 71 -13.50 -26.03 22.47
N GLY A 72 -14.31 -26.00 21.41
CA GLY A 72 -15.77 -26.02 21.48
C GLY A 72 -16.28 -27.45 21.41
N THR A 73 -16.48 -28.06 22.58
CA THR A 73 -17.58 -29.02 22.86
C THR A 73 -17.78 -30.19 21.88
N TYR A 74 -16.78 -31.04 21.68
CA TYR A 74 -17.00 -32.39 21.14
C TYR A 74 -17.52 -33.40 22.18
N TRP A 75 -17.71 -32.96 23.43
CA TRP A 75 -18.06 -33.83 24.56
C TRP A 75 -19.53 -33.78 24.99
N THR A 76 -20.40 -33.13 24.22
CA THR A 76 -21.86 -33.17 24.46
C THR A 76 -22.62 -33.62 23.21
N ALA A 77 -22.07 -34.58 22.49
CA ALA A 77 -22.88 -35.54 21.74
C ALA A 77 -22.97 -36.80 22.61
N ASP A 78 -23.71 -36.72 23.72
CA ASP A 78 -24.08 -37.93 24.46
C ASP A 78 -24.97 -38.78 23.52
N PRO A 79 -24.77 -40.11 23.49
CA PRO A 79 -25.43 -40.99 22.56
C PRO A 79 -26.92 -41.08 22.91
N HIS A 80 -27.73 -41.42 21.91
CA HIS A 80 -29.15 -41.76 22.03
C HIS A 80 -29.49 -42.55 23.32
N ASP A 81 -29.89 -41.84 24.38
CA ASP A 81 -30.61 -42.45 25.51
C ASP A 81 -32.11 -42.21 25.32
N ASN A 82 -32.74 -43.28 24.84
CA ASN A 82 -34.19 -43.43 24.83
C ASN A 82 -34.68 -43.53 26.29
N SER A 83 -35.16 -42.45 26.89
CA SER A 83 -36.20 -42.58 27.91
C SER A 83 -36.98 -41.27 28.10
N SER A 84 -38.29 -41.49 28.25
CA SER A 84 -39.36 -40.53 28.42
C SER A 84 -39.29 -39.74 29.74
N SER A 85 -39.71 -38.46 29.67
CA SER A 85 -40.13 -37.58 30.79
C SER A 85 -38.96 -37.06 31.65
N THR A 86 -38.83 -35.80 32.08
CA THR A 86 -39.77 -34.70 32.31
C THR A 86 -38.94 -33.41 32.60
N ALA A 87 -39.51 -32.24 32.29
CA ALA A 87 -39.09 -30.87 32.68
C ALA A 87 -37.91 -30.20 31.91
N PRO A 88 -38.15 -29.08 31.17
CA PRO A 88 -37.08 -28.30 30.56
C PRO A 88 -36.34 -27.49 31.64
N LEU A 89 -35.07 -27.81 31.85
CA LEU A 89 -34.16 -27.13 32.76
C LEU A 89 -33.85 -25.71 32.22
N CYS A 90 -34.58 -24.71 32.70
CA CYS A 90 -34.40 -23.28 32.38
C CYS A 90 -33.05 -22.67 32.82
N VAL A 91 -32.16 -23.46 33.44
CA VAL A 91 -30.79 -23.08 33.82
C VAL A 91 -29.78 -23.31 32.67
N SER A 92 -30.14 -24.09 31.65
CA SER A 92 -29.24 -24.43 30.53
C SER A 92 -29.09 -23.32 29.49
N ASP A 93 -30.10 -22.46 29.30
CA ASP A 93 -30.12 -21.50 28.19
C ASP A 93 -29.14 -20.31 28.41
N TYR A 94 -28.98 -19.85 29.67
CA TYR A 94 -28.00 -18.81 30.02
C TYR A 94 -26.55 -19.32 29.94
N HIS A 95 -26.32 -20.59 30.33
CA HIS A 95 -24.98 -21.19 30.27
C HIS A 95 -24.55 -21.44 28.82
N ASN A 96 -25.47 -21.91 27.97
CA ASN A 96 -25.22 -22.10 26.54
C ASN A 96 -24.96 -20.77 25.81
N LYS A 97 -25.68 -19.69 26.13
CA LYS A 97 -25.44 -18.38 25.51
C LYS A 97 -24.08 -17.79 25.88
N ALA A 98 -23.69 -17.86 27.16
CA ALA A 98 -22.38 -17.40 27.60
C ALA A 98 -21.23 -18.23 26.99
N LEU A 99 -21.43 -19.54 26.83
CA LEU A 99 -20.44 -20.43 26.23
C LEU A 99 -20.28 -20.17 24.72
N VAL A 100 -21.36 -19.86 24.01
CA VAL A 100 -21.34 -19.44 22.59
C VAL A 100 -20.71 -18.06 22.40
N ASP A 101 -21.00 -17.09 23.27
CA ASP A 101 -20.35 -15.76 23.22
C ASP A 101 -18.84 -15.86 23.49
N MET A 102 -18.43 -16.76 24.39
CA MET A 102 -17.01 -17.05 24.66
C MET A 102 -16.36 -17.80 23.48
N GLU A 103 -17.05 -18.71 22.81
CA GLU A 103 -16.58 -19.35 21.57
C GLU A 103 -16.40 -18.32 20.43
N LEU A 104 -17.32 -17.35 20.32
CA LEU A 104 -17.22 -16.26 19.35
C LEU A 104 -16.02 -15.36 19.65
N LEU A 105 -15.80 -15.00 20.93
CA LEU A 105 -14.63 -14.24 21.34
C LEU A 105 -13.33 -15.00 21.05
N LEU A 106 -13.31 -16.30 21.36
CA LEU A 106 -12.14 -17.16 21.20
C LEU A 106 -11.82 -17.44 19.73
N SER A 107 -12.84 -17.52 18.87
CA SER A 107 -12.68 -17.61 17.41
C SER A 107 -12.25 -16.29 16.77
N VAL A 108 -12.71 -15.13 17.25
CA VAL A 108 -12.15 -13.82 16.85
C VAL A 108 -10.68 -13.71 17.26
N LEU A 109 -10.31 -14.18 18.46
CA LEU A 109 -8.90 -14.23 18.90
C LEU A 109 -8.03 -15.13 18.02
N MET A 110 -8.57 -16.11 17.29
CA MET A 110 -7.79 -16.86 16.29
C MET A 110 -7.28 -15.97 15.15
N PHE A 111 -7.95 -14.85 14.85
CA PHE A 111 -7.50 -13.91 13.82
C PHE A 111 -6.36 -13.03 14.29
N LEU A 112 -6.07 -12.99 15.59
CA LEU A 112 -4.82 -12.42 16.08
C LEU A 112 -3.64 -13.12 15.39
N ARG A 113 -3.73 -14.43 15.13
CA ARG A 113 -2.70 -15.21 14.41
C ARG A 113 -2.37 -14.71 13.01
N LEU A 114 -3.18 -13.83 12.41
CA LEU A 114 -2.81 -13.13 11.17
C LEU A 114 -1.48 -12.36 11.27
N TYR A 115 -1.02 -11.99 12.48
CA TYR A 115 0.33 -11.41 12.67
C TYR A 115 1.45 -12.34 12.18
N LEU A 116 1.24 -13.66 12.18
CA LEU A 116 2.22 -14.65 11.71
C LEU A 116 2.37 -14.61 10.19
N VAL A 117 1.30 -14.30 9.46
CA VAL A 117 1.34 -14.13 7.98
C VAL A 117 2.29 -12.99 7.62
N HIS A 118 2.21 -11.88 8.34
CA HIS A 118 3.13 -10.75 8.20
C HIS A 118 4.59 -11.16 8.43
N ARG A 119 4.85 -11.95 9.48
CA ARG A 119 6.20 -12.48 9.79
C ARG A 119 6.70 -13.45 8.72
N ALA A 120 5.82 -14.26 8.13
CA ALA A 120 6.19 -15.15 7.04
C ALA A 120 6.46 -14.43 5.72
N ILE A 121 5.70 -13.37 5.41
CA ILE A 121 5.99 -12.51 4.26
C ILE A 121 7.39 -11.91 4.42
N LEU A 122 7.80 -11.54 5.63
CA LEU A 122 9.18 -11.08 5.89
C LEU A 122 10.19 -12.19 5.67
N LEU A 123 9.95 -13.36 6.26
CA LEU A 123 10.90 -14.48 6.22
C LEU A 123 11.10 -15.03 4.80
N HIS A 124 10.02 -15.11 4.01
CA HIS A 124 10.04 -15.66 2.66
C HIS A 124 10.38 -14.60 1.60
N SER A 125 10.44 -13.31 1.97
CA SER A 125 10.89 -12.27 1.06
C SER A 125 12.38 -12.42 0.78
N LYS A 126 12.71 -12.84 -0.46
CA LYS A 126 14.09 -12.93 -0.97
C LYS A 126 14.89 -11.62 -0.80
N VAL A 127 14.20 -10.49 -0.64
CA VAL A 127 14.81 -9.17 -0.39
C VAL A 127 15.45 -9.07 1.00
N LEU A 128 14.89 -9.74 2.01
CA LEU A 128 15.44 -9.74 3.37
C LEU A 128 16.48 -10.83 3.62
N LEU A 129 16.39 -11.94 2.87
CA LEU A 129 17.28 -13.09 3.05
C LEU A 129 18.63 -12.92 2.31
N SER A 130 18.70 -12.01 1.35
CA SER A 130 19.92 -11.81 0.55
C SER A 130 20.99 -11.08 1.37
N ALA A 131 22.17 -11.72 1.48
CA ALA A 131 23.34 -11.19 2.18
C ALA A 131 23.73 -9.78 1.69
N SER A 132 23.53 -9.49 0.40
CA SER A 132 23.83 -8.19 -0.20
C SER A 132 22.94 -7.08 0.36
N TYR A 133 21.63 -7.32 0.52
CA TYR A 133 20.74 -6.34 1.13
C TYR A 133 21.13 -6.12 2.59
N ARG A 134 21.40 -7.20 3.34
CA ARG A 134 21.78 -7.11 4.76
C ARG A 134 23.07 -6.29 4.98
N SER A 135 24.07 -6.49 4.13
CA SER A 135 25.35 -5.75 4.15
C SER A 135 25.15 -4.26 3.80
N ILE A 136 24.40 -3.96 2.74
CA ILE A 136 24.12 -2.57 2.35
C ILE A 136 23.28 -1.86 3.43
N GLY A 137 22.35 -2.57 4.08
CA GLY A 137 21.53 -2.02 5.16
C GLY A 137 22.30 -1.73 6.45
N SER A 138 23.25 -2.59 6.84
CA SER A 138 24.11 -2.32 8.00
C SER A 138 25.03 -1.13 7.75
N LEU A 139 25.58 -1.00 6.54
CA LEU A 139 26.38 0.15 6.12
C LEU A 139 25.59 1.47 6.19
N ASN A 140 24.28 1.44 5.94
CA ASN A 140 23.41 2.62 5.99
C ASN A 140 22.64 2.76 7.33
N ASN A 141 22.91 1.91 8.33
CA ASN A 141 22.16 1.86 9.61
C ASN A 141 20.63 1.77 9.42
N ILE A 142 20.16 1.06 8.39
CA ILE A 142 18.74 0.88 8.12
C ILE A 142 18.26 -0.43 8.76
N ASN A 143 17.36 -0.32 9.74
CA ASN A 143 16.71 -1.47 10.33
C ASN A 143 15.67 -2.07 9.36
N PHE A 144 15.88 -3.32 8.98
CA PHE A 144 14.98 -4.10 8.13
C PHE A 144 13.67 -4.45 8.86
N THR A 145 12.74 -3.50 8.89
CA THR A 145 11.40 -3.68 9.46
C THR A 145 10.38 -4.05 8.38
N PHE A 146 9.21 -4.57 8.77
CA PHE A 146 8.14 -4.82 7.81
C PHE A 146 7.68 -3.59 7.05
N ARG A 147 7.63 -2.45 7.72
CA ARG A 147 7.24 -1.19 7.08
C ARG A 147 8.15 -0.86 5.91
N PHE A 148 9.44 -1.19 6.02
CA PHE A 148 10.39 -1.06 4.91
C PHE A 148 10.09 -2.05 3.78
N VAL A 149 9.88 -3.33 4.10
CA VAL A 149 9.57 -4.36 3.08
C VAL A 149 8.27 -4.07 2.35
N LEU A 150 7.21 -3.69 3.06
CA LEU A 150 5.93 -3.32 2.47
C LEU A 150 6.11 -2.11 1.55
N LYS A 151 6.85 -1.07 1.96
CA LYS A 151 7.18 0.08 1.10
C LYS A 151 7.93 -0.35 -0.16
N VAL A 152 8.93 -1.22 -0.05
CA VAL A 152 9.71 -1.72 -1.20
C VAL A 152 8.81 -2.52 -2.14
N LEU A 153 7.98 -3.41 -1.61
CA LEU A 153 7.08 -4.26 -2.39
C LEU A 153 6.02 -3.41 -3.13
N MET A 154 5.41 -2.45 -2.44
CA MET A 154 4.43 -1.52 -3.04
C MET A 154 5.07 -0.56 -4.03
N ASN A 155 6.36 -0.23 -3.92
CA ASN A 155 7.03 0.57 -4.95
C ASN A 155 7.44 -0.27 -6.17
N LYS A 156 7.81 -1.55 -5.98
CA LYS A 156 8.26 -2.43 -7.08
C LYS A 156 7.08 -2.94 -7.92
N HIS A 157 6.06 -3.52 -7.31
CA HIS A 157 4.89 -4.08 -7.99
C HIS A 157 3.57 -3.68 -7.30
N PRO A 158 3.19 -2.38 -7.32
CA PRO A 158 2.08 -1.87 -6.52
C PRO A 158 0.76 -2.60 -6.76
N ALA A 159 0.39 -2.83 -8.03
CA ALA A 159 -0.88 -3.44 -8.40
C ALA A 159 -1.00 -4.90 -7.92
N ARG A 160 0.05 -5.71 -8.10
CA ARG A 160 0.07 -7.11 -7.67
C ARG A 160 -0.03 -7.21 -6.15
N THR A 161 0.70 -6.37 -5.43
CA THR A 161 0.70 -6.36 -3.96
C THR A 161 -0.65 -5.93 -3.40
N LEU A 162 -1.25 -4.89 -3.98
CA LEU A 162 -2.57 -4.40 -3.57
C LEU A 162 -3.66 -5.44 -3.87
N LEU A 163 -3.61 -6.11 -5.03
CA LEU A 163 -4.55 -7.19 -5.37
C LEU A 163 -4.49 -8.34 -4.37
N VAL A 164 -3.29 -8.84 -4.05
CA VAL A 164 -3.11 -9.92 -3.07
C VAL A 164 -3.63 -9.51 -1.69
N PHE A 165 -3.38 -8.27 -1.28
CA PHE A 165 -3.89 -7.72 -0.02
C PHE A 165 -5.42 -7.67 0.01
N ILE A 166 -6.06 -7.18 -1.06
CA ILE A 166 -7.53 -7.10 -1.15
C ILE A 166 -8.16 -8.50 -1.09
N LEU A 167 -7.67 -9.46 -1.89
CA LEU A 167 -8.24 -10.81 -1.91
C LEU A 167 -8.11 -11.49 -0.54
N PHE A 168 -6.96 -11.35 0.11
CA PHE A 168 -6.75 -11.86 1.46
C PHE A 168 -7.68 -11.21 2.48
N PHE A 169 -7.85 -9.88 2.40
CA PHE A 169 -8.76 -9.15 3.26
C PHE A 169 -10.23 -9.57 3.03
N TRP A 170 -10.66 -9.78 1.79
CA TRP A 170 -12.02 -10.23 1.48
C TRP A 170 -12.32 -11.61 2.05
N LEU A 171 -11.40 -12.56 1.89
CA LEU A 171 -11.56 -13.90 2.43
C LEU A 171 -11.63 -13.89 3.97
N THR A 172 -10.73 -13.14 4.62
CA THR A 172 -10.70 -13.03 6.08
C THR A 172 -11.93 -12.31 6.64
N ALA A 173 -12.34 -11.19 6.06
CA ALA A 173 -13.52 -10.45 6.50
C ALA A 173 -14.84 -11.19 6.19
N SER A 174 -14.92 -11.92 5.08
CA SER A 174 -16.09 -12.77 4.77
C SER A 174 -16.23 -13.90 5.79
N TRP A 175 -15.11 -14.52 6.16
CA TRP A 175 -15.07 -15.51 7.24
C TRP A 175 -15.50 -14.91 8.59
N MET A 176 -15.02 -13.71 8.93
CA MET A 176 -15.44 -12.99 10.16
C MET A 176 -16.93 -12.75 10.20
N LEU A 177 -17.48 -12.27 9.09
CA LEU A 177 -18.89 -11.98 9.00
C LEU A 177 -19.75 -13.25 9.11
N THR A 178 -19.30 -14.34 8.50
CA THR A 178 -19.94 -15.65 8.58
C THR A 178 -19.97 -16.18 10.03
N LEU A 179 -18.88 -16.00 10.78
CA LEU A 179 -18.82 -16.37 12.19
C LEU A 179 -19.75 -15.50 13.06
N CYS A 180 -19.74 -14.18 12.87
CA CYS A 180 -20.60 -13.25 13.61
C CYS A 180 -22.10 -13.54 13.38
N GLU A 181 -22.51 -13.86 12.16
CA GLU A 181 -23.92 -14.08 11.79
C GLU A 181 -24.39 -15.54 11.91
N ARG A 182 -23.55 -16.44 12.46
CA ARG A 182 -23.87 -17.87 12.62
C ARG A 182 -25.13 -18.09 13.49
N GLN A 183 -25.32 -17.23 14.49
CA GLN A 183 -26.36 -17.40 15.51
C GLN A 183 -27.78 -17.02 15.04
N THR A 184 -27.88 -16.17 14.01
CA THR A 184 -29.14 -15.49 13.65
C THR A 184 -29.95 -16.23 12.58
N GLN A 185 -29.49 -17.39 12.07
CA GLN A 185 -30.12 -18.16 10.97
C GLN A 185 -30.59 -17.29 9.78
N VAL A 186 -29.85 -16.22 9.46
CA VAL A 186 -30.14 -15.33 8.33
C VAL A 186 -29.38 -15.79 7.09
N SER A 187 -29.88 -15.47 5.90
CA SER A 187 -29.20 -15.76 4.62
C SER A 187 -27.75 -15.22 4.57
N THR A 188 -27.46 -14.15 5.32
CA THR A 188 -26.13 -13.56 5.51
C THR A 188 -25.08 -14.53 6.07
N GLY A 189 -25.49 -15.59 6.79
CA GLY A 189 -24.58 -16.58 7.38
C GLY A 189 -23.93 -17.56 6.38
N HIS A 190 -24.17 -17.42 5.08
CA HIS A 190 -23.50 -18.21 4.05
C HIS A 190 -22.25 -17.51 3.54
N MET A 191 -21.13 -18.23 3.42
CA MET A 191 -19.83 -17.66 3.01
C MET A 191 -19.85 -16.95 1.65
N GLY A 192 -20.65 -17.42 0.69
CA GLY A 192 -20.81 -16.75 -0.61
C GLY A 192 -21.50 -15.40 -0.49
N THR A 193 -22.59 -15.33 0.29
CA THR A 193 -23.33 -14.09 0.57
C THR A 193 -22.50 -13.12 1.40
N ALA A 194 -21.74 -13.63 2.38
CA ALA A 194 -20.81 -12.82 3.16
C ALA A 194 -19.67 -12.25 2.29
N LEU A 195 -19.13 -13.03 1.35
CA LEU A 195 -18.11 -12.55 0.41
C LEU A 195 -18.65 -11.47 -0.51
N TRP A 196 -19.87 -11.65 -1.03
CA TRP A 196 -20.58 -10.62 -1.80
C TRP A 196 -20.75 -9.33 -0.99
N LEU A 197 -21.27 -9.43 0.24
CA LEU A 197 -21.49 -8.29 1.13
C LEU A 197 -20.18 -7.55 1.47
N ILE A 198 -19.10 -8.28 1.76
CA ILE A 198 -17.78 -7.70 2.03
C ILE A 198 -17.22 -7.00 0.80
N ALA A 199 -17.34 -7.58 -0.40
CA ALA A 199 -16.86 -6.97 -1.62
C ALA A 199 -17.58 -5.64 -1.91
N ILE A 200 -18.93 -5.62 -1.88
CA ILE A 200 -19.70 -4.39 -2.15
C ILE A 200 -19.50 -3.32 -1.06
N THR A 201 -19.27 -3.73 0.19
CA THR A 201 -18.97 -2.82 1.30
C THR A 201 -17.57 -2.23 1.16
N PHE A 202 -16.58 -3.04 0.77
CA PHE A 202 -15.21 -2.61 0.54
C PHE A 202 -15.10 -1.63 -0.63
N LEU A 203 -15.87 -1.85 -1.70
CA LEU A 203 -15.98 -0.91 -2.82
C LEU A 203 -16.87 0.31 -2.50
N THR A 204 -17.43 0.39 -1.29
CA THR A 204 -18.33 1.47 -0.86
C THR A 204 -19.57 1.63 -1.74
N VAL A 205 -20.05 0.54 -2.36
CA VAL A 205 -21.26 0.52 -3.19
C VAL A 205 -22.52 0.41 -2.33
N GLY A 206 -22.58 -0.64 -1.49
CA GLY A 206 -23.67 -0.83 -0.51
C GLY A 206 -25.07 -0.92 -1.11
N TYR A 207 -25.37 -1.95 -1.91
CA TYR A 207 -26.70 -2.14 -2.51
C TYR A 207 -27.84 -2.26 -1.49
N GLY A 208 -27.56 -2.77 -0.29
CA GLY A 208 -28.55 -2.94 0.78
C GLY A 208 -29.48 -4.16 0.63
N ASP A 209 -29.14 -5.07 -0.29
CA ASP A 209 -29.79 -6.37 -0.48
C ASP A 209 -29.55 -7.33 0.69
N VAL A 210 -28.36 -7.28 1.27
CA VAL A 210 -27.97 -8.06 2.45
C VAL A 210 -27.28 -7.14 3.46
N ALA A 211 -27.59 -7.31 4.75
CA ALA A 211 -27.00 -6.53 5.83
C ALA A 211 -26.72 -7.40 7.07
N PRO A 212 -25.69 -7.06 7.87
CA PRO A 212 -25.44 -7.74 9.14
C PRO A 212 -26.52 -7.40 10.17
N ALA A 213 -27.09 -8.41 10.81
CA ALA A 213 -28.04 -8.22 11.90
C ALA A 213 -27.33 -8.01 13.25
N THR A 214 -26.19 -8.68 13.45
CA THR A 214 -25.44 -8.68 14.71
C THR A 214 -24.55 -7.45 14.88
N SER A 215 -24.30 -7.04 16.12
CA SER A 215 -23.35 -5.95 16.43
C SER A 215 -21.92 -6.29 15.99
N CYS A 216 -21.54 -7.56 16.08
CA CYS A 216 -20.26 -8.09 15.58
C CYS A 216 -20.14 -7.90 14.07
N GLY A 217 -21.13 -8.34 13.29
CA GLY A 217 -21.14 -8.19 11.84
C GLY A 217 -21.13 -6.72 11.39
N LYS A 218 -21.84 -5.85 12.11
CA LYS A 218 -21.81 -4.40 11.87
C LYS A 218 -20.41 -3.81 12.08
N ALA A 219 -19.71 -4.22 13.12
CA ALA A 219 -18.34 -3.79 13.36
C ALA A 219 -17.42 -4.24 12.22
N VAL A 220 -17.51 -5.51 11.77
CA VAL A 220 -16.74 -6.02 10.63
C VAL A 220 -17.00 -5.19 9.37
N CYS A 221 -18.27 -4.91 9.03
CA CYS A 221 -18.61 -4.08 7.88
C CYS A 221 -18.06 -2.64 7.98
N LEU A 222 -18.07 -2.03 9.17
CA LEU A 222 -17.46 -0.72 9.40
C LEU A 222 -15.95 -0.74 9.16
N PHE A 223 -15.24 -1.73 9.70
CA PHE A 223 -13.80 -1.90 9.45
C PHE A 223 -13.50 -2.14 7.96
N THR A 224 -14.31 -2.95 7.29
CA THR A 224 -14.22 -3.19 5.85
C THR A 224 -14.40 -1.92 5.03
N GLY A 225 -15.35 -1.06 5.38
CA GLY A 225 -15.54 0.23 4.73
C GLY A 225 -14.34 1.17 4.89
N VAL A 226 -13.83 1.33 6.12
CA VAL A 226 -12.63 2.16 6.39
C VAL A 226 -11.41 1.65 5.61
N MET A 227 -11.19 0.33 5.61
CA MET A 227 -10.09 -0.27 4.87
C MET A 227 -10.24 -0.10 3.35
N GLY A 228 -11.47 -0.20 2.83
CA GLY A 228 -11.79 0.05 1.42
C GLY A 228 -11.44 1.47 0.96
N VAL A 229 -11.81 2.47 1.75
CA VAL A 229 -11.46 3.89 1.49
C VAL A 229 -9.94 4.09 1.51
N ALA A 230 -9.24 3.52 2.50
CA ALA A 230 -7.78 3.61 2.59
C ALA A 230 -7.09 2.94 1.37
N CYS A 231 -7.56 1.77 0.94
CA CYS A 231 -7.05 1.08 -0.25
C CYS A 231 -7.32 1.87 -1.53
N THR A 232 -8.49 2.52 -1.63
CA THR A 232 -8.85 3.34 -2.79
C THR A 232 -7.92 4.56 -2.90
N ALA A 233 -7.67 5.26 -1.78
CA ALA A 233 -6.73 6.37 -1.74
C ALA A 233 -5.31 5.94 -2.15
N MET A 234 -4.88 4.76 -1.70
CA MET A 234 -3.60 4.19 -2.09
C MET A 234 -3.54 3.84 -3.58
N LEU A 235 -4.60 3.27 -4.14
CA LEU A 235 -4.70 2.95 -5.56
C LEU A 235 -4.60 4.22 -6.41
N VAL A 236 -5.29 5.29 -6.04
CA VAL A 236 -5.20 6.59 -6.72
C VAL A 236 -3.76 7.10 -6.72
N ALA A 237 -3.08 7.09 -5.56
CA ALA A 237 -1.68 7.52 -5.48
C ALA A 237 -0.74 6.71 -6.39
N VAL A 238 -0.95 5.39 -6.47
CA VAL A 238 -0.21 4.51 -7.37
C VAL A 238 -0.48 4.85 -8.82
N VAL A 239 -1.75 5.00 -9.20
CA VAL A 239 -2.16 5.29 -10.57
C VAL A 239 -1.61 6.64 -11.01
N THR A 240 -1.72 7.68 -10.18
CA THR A 240 -1.14 9.00 -10.45
C THR A 240 0.36 8.92 -10.68
N LYS A 241 1.09 8.17 -9.84
CA LYS A 241 2.55 8.01 -10.00
C LYS A 241 2.93 7.25 -11.28
N LYS A 242 2.10 6.30 -11.72
CA LYS A 242 2.34 5.50 -12.94
C LYS A 242 1.92 6.21 -14.22
N LEU A 243 0.93 7.10 -14.14
CA LEU A 243 0.49 7.95 -15.26
C LEU A 243 1.32 9.24 -15.38
N ALA A 244 2.10 9.60 -14.36
CA ALA A 244 3.01 10.73 -14.43
C ALA A 244 4.09 10.46 -15.49
N LEU A 245 4.14 11.33 -16.50
CA LEU A 245 5.15 11.28 -17.56
C LEU A 245 6.55 11.38 -16.97
N ASN A 246 7.47 10.58 -17.49
CA ASN A 246 8.88 10.69 -17.15
C ASN A 246 9.46 12.03 -17.65
N LYS A 247 10.58 12.48 -17.09
CA LYS A 247 11.27 13.71 -17.50
C LYS A 247 11.55 13.74 -19.01
N GLY A 248 11.96 12.60 -19.57
CA GLY A 248 12.19 12.45 -21.02
C GLY A 248 10.91 12.54 -21.85
N GLU A 249 9.85 11.81 -21.45
CA GLU A 249 8.55 11.84 -22.15
C GLU A 249 7.93 13.23 -22.12
N LYS A 250 8.02 13.92 -20.97
CA LYS A 250 7.56 15.30 -20.81
C LYS A 250 8.34 16.24 -21.74
N HIS A 251 9.65 16.07 -21.88
CA HIS A 251 10.47 16.87 -22.79
C HIS A 251 10.05 16.67 -24.26
N VAL A 252 9.88 15.41 -24.69
CA VAL A 252 9.41 15.10 -26.06
C VAL A 252 8.01 15.65 -26.31
N HIS A 253 7.11 15.55 -25.34
CA HIS A 253 5.76 16.10 -25.43
C HIS A 253 5.76 17.63 -25.59
N PHE A 254 6.57 18.34 -24.81
CA PHE A 254 6.72 19.80 -24.96
C PHE A 254 7.30 20.20 -26.30
N PHE A 255 8.32 19.49 -26.78
CA PHE A 255 8.90 19.75 -28.09
C PHE A 255 7.87 19.56 -29.22
N MET A 256 7.06 18.51 -29.14
CA MET A 256 5.98 18.27 -30.09
C MET A 256 4.92 19.39 -30.04
N LEU A 257 4.53 19.83 -28.85
CA LEU A 257 3.59 20.95 -28.67
C LEU A 257 4.13 22.24 -29.29
N ASP A 258 5.41 22.56 -29.08
CA ASP A 258 6.05 23.75 -29.63
C ASP A 258 6.03 23.77 -31.16
N ILE A 259 6.37 22.63 -31.79
CA ILE A 259 6.27 22.48 -33.25
C ILE A 259 4.84 22.69 -33.74
N GLN A 260 3.84 22.14 -33.05
CA GLN A 260 2.44 22.30 -33.44
C GLN A 260 1.95 23.74 -33.30
N ILE A 261 2.30 24.43 -32.21
CA ILE A 261 1.98 25.84 -31.99
C ILE A 261 2.61 26.69 -33.08
N SER A 262 3.90 26.48 -33.36
CA SER A 262 4.63 27.18 -34.43
C SER A 262 3.96 27.00 -35.80
N LYS A 263 3.48 25.79 -36.12
CA LYS A 263 2.72 25.53 -37.37
C LYS A 263 1.39 26.29 -37.38
N ARG A 264 0.63 26.29 -36.28
CA ARG A 264 -0.64 27.02 -36.17
C ARG A 264 -0.45 28.53 -36.30
N ILE A 265 0.59 29.10 -35.69
CA ILE A 265 0.92 30.53 -35.82
C ILE A 265 1.19 30.88 -37.29
N ARG A 266 2.01 30.09 -37.99
CA ARG A 266 2.30 30.32 -39.42
C ARG A 266 1.03 30.24 -40.29
N HIS A 267 0.17 29.26 -40.05
CA HIS A 267 -1.09 29.12 -40.78
C HIS A 267 -2.06 30.29 -40.51
N ALA A 268 -2.22 30.68 -39.24
CA ALA A 268 -3.05 31.82 -38.86
C ALA A 268 -2.50 33.12 -39.46
N ALA A 269 -1.17 33.32 -39.45
CA ALA A 269 -0.54 34.48 -40.07
C ALA A 269 -0.81 34.54 -41.59
N ALA A 270 -0.76 33.40 -42.29
CA ALA A 270 -1.11 33.32 -43.70
C ALA A 270 -2.58 33.69 -43.96
N ASN A 271 -3.51 33.24 -43.11
CA ASN A 271 -4.92 33.63 -43.19
C ASN A 271 -5.14 35.11 -42.94
N VAL A 272 -4.48 35.69 -41.92
CA VAL A 272 -4.54 37.13 -41.63
C VAL A 272 -4.05 37.95 -42.83
N LEU A 273 -2.93 37.56 -43.44
CA LEU A 273 -2.41 38.21 -44.64
C LEU A 273 -3.39 38.09 -45.82
N ARG A 274 -3.97 36.90 -46.03
CA ARG A 274 -4.97 36.65 -47.07
C ARG A 274 -6.22 37.52 -46.88
N GLU A 275 -6.79 37.54 -45.68
CA GLU A 275 -7.99 38.33 -45.37
C GLU A 275 -7.71 39.82 -45.43
N CYS A 276 -6.53 40.27 -44.96
CA CYS A 276 -6.09 41.67 -45.09
C CYS A 276 -5.99 42.09 -46.56
N TRP A 277 -5.37 41.27 -47.41
CA TRP A 277 -5.27 41.54 -48.84
C TRP A 277 -6.64 41.53 -49.53
N LEU A 278 -7.52 40.58 -49.20
CA LEU A 278 -8.89 40.54 -49.73
C LEU A 278 -9.70 41.76 -49.31
N LEU A 279 -9.58 42.21 -48.05
CA LEU A 279 -10.20 43.43 -47.55
C LEU A 279 -9.68 44.67 -48.31
N HIS A 280 -8.36 44.79 -48.48
CA HIS A 280 -7.74 45.88 -49.23
C HIS A 280 -8.19 45.90 -50.70
N ARG A 281 -8.16 44.75 -51.39
CA ARG A 281 -8.60 44.63 -52.79
C ARG A 281 -10.08 44.97 -52.97
N THR A 282 -10.95 44.60 -52.02
CA THR A 282 -12.36 45.02 -52.05
C THR A 282 -12.53 46.52 -51.83
N ASN A 283 -11.60 47.18 -51.12
CA ASN A 283 -11.61 48.62 -50.92
C ASN A 283 -11.28 49.37 -52.22
N LEU A 284 -10.37 48.81 -53.03
CA LEU A 284 -9.97 49.39 -54.33
C LEU A 284 -11.00 49.19 -55.46
N LYS A 285 -11.91 48.20 -55.36
CA LYS A 285 -12.87 47.81 -56.43
C LYS A 285 -14.28 48.43 -56.34
N THR A 286 -14.46 49.48 -55.54
CA THR A 286 -15.62 50.41 -55.54
C THR A 286 -17.03 49.89 -55.11
N VAL A 287 -17.72 50.77 -54.36
CA VAL A 287 -19.17 51.09 -54.26
C VAL A 287 -20.20 49.95 -53.97
N ASN A 288 -20.74 50.00 -52.74
CA ASN A 288 -22.08 49.62 -52.24
C ASN A 288 -22.68 48.21 -52.34
N ARG A 289 -22.07 47.18 -52.96
CA ARG A 289 -22.74 45.86 -53.09
C ARG A 289 -22.27 44.72 -52.16
N GLY A 290 -21.46 44.98 -51.12
CA GLY A 290 -20.78 43.91 -50.37
C GLY A 290 -20.61 44.06 -48.86
N GLU A 291 -21.33 44.97 -48.18
CA GLU A 291 -21.10 45.30 -46.76
C GLU A 291 -21.18 44.09 -45.81
N GLN A 292 -22.15 43.21 -46.02
CA GLN A 292 -22.34 42.01 -45.17
C GLN A 292 -21.17 41.02 -45.30
N ARG A 293 -20.66 40.81 -46.52
CA ARG A 293 -19.45 40.00 -46.78
C ARG A 293 -18.19 40.65 -46.21
N ARG A 294 -18.18 41.98 -46.12
CA ARG A 294 -17.09 42.78 -45.54
C ARG A 294 -17.04 42.65 -44.02
N HIS A 295 -18.19 42.75 -43.35
CA HIS A 295 -18.31 42.52 -41.91
C HIS A 295 -17.91 41.10 -41.52
N GLN A 296 -18.32 40.10 -42.30
CA GLN A 296 -17.96 38.70 -42.03
C GLN A 296 -16.45 38.46 -42.17
N ARG A 297 -15.80 39.02 -43.20
CA ARG A 297 -14.33 38.95 -43.35
C ARG A 297 -13.57 39.71 -42.28
N TYR A 298 -14.07 40.87 -41.86
CA TYR A 298 -13.47 41.62 -40.74
C TYR A 298 -13.56 40.84 -39.43
N HIS A 299 -14.67 40.13 -39.19
CA HIS A 299 -14.83 39.26 -38.04
C HIS A 299 -13.83 38.09 -38.07
N THR A 300 -13.70 37.41 -39.21
CA THR A 300 -12.72 36.32 -39.40
C THR A 300 -11.27 36.83 -39.22
N PHE A 301 -10.93 37.99 -39.79
CA PHE A 301 -9.62 38.63 -39.61
C PHE A 301 -9.33 38.92 -38.12
N ARG A 302 -10.29 39.53 -37.41
CA ARG A 302 -10.15 39.84 -35.98
C ARG A 302 -10.00 38.56 -35.16
N GLN A 303 -10.71 37.50 -35.51
CA GLN A 303 -10.61 36.20 -34.87
C GLN A 303 -9.22 35.58 -35.09
N ASP A 304 -8.69 35.57 -36.30
CA ASP A 304 -7.37 35.02 -36.59
C ASP A 304 -6.24 35.83 -35.94
N VAL A 305 -6.34 37.17 -35.90
CA VAL A 305 -5.40 38.02 -35.14
C VAL A 305 -5.48 37.74 -33.63
N CYS A 306 -6.68 37.51 -33.10
CA CYS A 306 -6.87 37.12 -31.70
C CYS A 306 -6.22 35.75 -31.42
N ILE A 307 -6.39 34.78 -32.32
CA ILE A 307 -5.77 33.46 -32.24
C ILE A 307 -4.24 33.58 -32.25
N ILE A 308 -3.65 34.40 -33.13
CA ILE A 308 -2.20 34.63 -33.15
C ILE A 308 -1.72 35.20 -31.80
N LYS A 309 -2.39 36.23 -31.28
CA LYS A 309 -2.02 36.82 -29.98
C LYS A 309 -2.10 35.80 -28.84
N LEU A 310 -3.15 34.98 -28.82
CA LEU A 310 -3.35 33.96 -27.80
C LEU A 310 -2.30 32.84 -27.89
N LEU A 311 -1.97 32.39 -29.11
CA LEU A 311 -0.92 31.40 -29.34
C LEU A 311 0.47 31.91 -28.98
N PHE A 312 0.76 33.20 -29.25
CA PHE A 312 2.02 33.82 -28.83
C PHE A 312 2.12 33.91 -27.31
N GLY A 313 1.02 34.26 -26.63
CA GLY A 313 0.94 34.26 -25.16
C GLY A 313 1.12 32.87 -24.56
N GLN A 314 0.51 31.85 -25.15
CA GLN A 314 0.74 30.45 -24.75
C GLN A 314 2.19 30.03 -24.90
N MET A 315 2.84 30.38 -26.02
CA MET A 315 4.25 30.08 -26.27
C MET A 315 5.17 30.75 -25.24
N GLN A 316 4.89 32.01 -24.89
CA GLN A 316 5.63 32.73 -23.85
C GLN A 316 5.45 32.09 -22.46
N MET A 317 4.23 31.72 -22.07
CA MET A 317 3.97 31.03 -20.81
C MET A 317 4.73 29.70 -20.70
N ILE A 318 4.70 28.89 -21.77
CA ILE A 318 5.44 27.61 -21.82
C ILE A 318 6.94 27.85 -21.68
N MET A 319 7.49 28.86 -22.36
CA MET A 319 8.92 29.20 -22.30
C MET A 319 9.32 29.68 -20.90
N CYS A 320 8.51 30.53 -20.27
CA CYS A 320 8.75 31.00 -18.90
C CYS A 320 8.72 29.84 -17.90
N ASP A 321 7.75 28.92 -18.00
CA ASP A 321 7.67 27.73 -17.16
C ASP A 321 8.89 26.81 -17.37
N LEU A 322 9.34 26.63 -18.62
CA LEU A 322 10.52 25.83 -18.92
C LEU A 322 11.79 26.45 -18.33
N SER A 323 11.94 27.77 -18.49
CA SER A 323 13.08 28.53 -17.94
C SER A 323 13.09 28.51 -16.42
N ALA A 324 11.94 28.71 -15.77
CA ALA A 324 11.81 28.62 -14.32
C ALA A 324 12.15 27.21 -13.81
N ASN A 325 11.65 26.17 -14.47
CA ASN A 325 11.95 24.78 -14.12
C ASN A 325 13.43 24.43 -14.32
N TRP A 326 14.05 24.97 -15.38
CA TRP A 326 15.49 24.82 -15.62
C TRP A 326 16.32 25.51 -14.53
N ASN A 327 15.99 26.76 -14.20
CA ASN A 327 16.65 27.48 -13.11
C ASN A 327 16.50 26.79 -11.76
N ASN A 328 15.32 26.25 -11.46
CA ASN A 328 15.11 25.49 -10.23
C ASN A 328 15.98 24.22 -10.19
N SER A 329 16.05 23.46 -11.30
CA SER A 329 16.96 22.31 -11.40
C SER A 329 18.43 22.70 -11.27
N TYR A 330 18.83 23.84 -11.85
CA TYR A 330 20.20 24.35 -11.75
C TYR A 330 20.55 24.72 -10.30
N ARG A 331 19.67 25.45 -9.60
CA ARG A 331 19.85 25.79 -8.18
C ARG A 331 19.93 24.56 -7.29
N GLU A 332 19.10 23.54 -7.54
CA GLU A 332 19.17 22.29 -6.79
C GLU A 332 20.51 21.56 -7.02
N LEU A 333 21.03 21.59 -8.25
CA LEU A 333 22.33 21.01 -8.57
C LEU A 333 23.46 21.78 -7.86
N GLU A 334 23.42 23.10 -7.89
CA GLU A 334 24.38 23.97 -7.21
C GLU A 334 24.39 23.73 -5.69
N GLN A 335 23.21 23.61 -5.06
CA GLN A 335 23.10 23.24 -3.65
C GLN A 335 23.70 21.86 -3.35
N ARG A 336 23.50 20.88 -4.22
CA ARG A 336 24.11 19.55 -4.06
C ARG A 336 25.63 19.63 -4.15
N ILE A 337 26.18 20.40 -5.09
CA ILE A 337 27.63 20.62 -5.25
C ILE A 337 28.21 21.26 -3.98
N LEU A 338 27.62 22.37 -3.51
CA LEU A 338 28.06 23.05 -2.28
C LEU A 338 27.99 22.13 -1.05
N SER A 339 26.93 21.32 -0.94
CA SER A 339 26.81 20.34 0.15
C SER A 339 27.89 19.25 0.08
N MET A 340 28.34 18.91 -1.13
CA MET A 340 29.39 17.92 -1.34
C MET A 340 30.76 18.50 -1.00
N GLU A 341 31.02 19.75 -1.39
CA GLU A 341 32.25 20.48 -1.03
C GLU A 341 32.40 20.61 0.49
N LEU A 342 31.34 20.99 1.21
CA LEU A 342 31.35 21.08 2.68
C LEU A 342 31.68 19.74 3.35
N LYS A 343 31.12 18.63 2.86
CA LYS A 343 31.44 17.29 3.36
C LYS A 343 32.89 16.90 3.08
N LEU A 344 33.42 17.34 1.94
CA LEU A 344 34.81 17.09 1.55
C LEU A 344 35.79 17.84 2.46
N ASP A 345 35.47 19.10 2.81
CA ASP A 345 36.24 19.89 3.77
C ASP A 345 36.19 19.28 5.18
N GLU A 346 35.03 18.80 5.61
CA GLU A 346 34.88 18.14 6.92
C GLU A 346 35.69 16.84 7.00
N LEU A 347 35.67 16.02 5.94
CA LEU A 347 36.52 14.84 5.80
C LEU A 347 38.01 15.20 5.83
N SER A 348 38.41 16.27 5.14
CA SER A 348 39.80 16.76 5.11
C SER A 348 40.28 17.16 6.51
N ARG A 349 39.46 17.89 7.28
CA ARG A 349 39.78 18.26 8.68
C ARG A 349 39.89 17.05 9.60
N CYS A 350 38.96 16.09 9.49
CA CYS A 350 39.03 14.84 10.24
C CYS A 350 40.33 14.08 9.93
N PHE A 351 40.73 14.01 8.66
CA PHE A 351 41.96 13.34 8.26
C PHE A 351 43.21 14.01 8.85
N GLN A 352 43.25 15.35 8.85
CA GLN A 352 44.32 16.13 9.48
C GLN A 352 44.39 15.87 10.99
N GLN A 353 43.26 15.93 11.70
CA GLN A 353 43.21 15.61 13.14
C GLN A 353 43.67 14.17 13.43
N THR A 354 43.24 13.19 12.63
CA THR A 354 43.68 11.80 12.82
C THR A 354 45.18 11.65 12.57
N THR A 355 45.73 12.38 11.59
CA THR A 355 47.17 12.36 11.29
C THR A 355 47.97 12.99 12.41
N GLU A 356 47.51 14.11 12.98
CA GLU A 356 48.12 14.76 14.16
C GLU A 356 48.11 13.84 15.38
N LEU A 357 46.97 13.23 15.73
CA LEU A 357 46.86 12.29 16.85
C LEU A 357 47.76 11.06 16.65
N LEU A 358 47.84 10.54 15.43
CA LEU A 358 48.70 9.39 15.10
C LEU A 358 50.19 9.76 15.19
N SER A 359 50.56 10.98 14.79
CA SER A 359 51.92 11.50 14.97
C SER A 359 52.28 11.67 16.45
N GLN A 360 51.35 12.14 17.28
CA GLN A 360 51.54 12.26 18.73
C GLN A 360 51.68 10.90 19.40
N ALA A 361 50.85 9.92 19.03
CA ALA A 361 50.93 8.55 19.53
C ALA A 361 52.25 7.86 19.15
N LEU A 362 52.73 8.03 17.91
CA LEU A 362 54.03 7.52 17.48
C LEU A 362 55.18 8.17 18.25
N ARG A 363 55.11 9.48 18.50
CA ARG A 363 56.11 10.20 19.30
C ARG A 363 56.13 9.74 20.75
N HIS A 364 54.96 9.44 21.33
CA HIS A 364 54.85 8.92 22.69
C HIS A 364 55.32 7.46 22.80
N ARG A 365 55.25 6.67 21.72
CA ARG A 365 55.72 5.28 21.68
C ARG A 365 57.24 5.16 21.49
N ASN A 366 57.93 6.23 21.06
CA ASN A 366 59.37 6.20 20.81
C ASN A 366 60.21 7.09 21.76
N PRO A 367 60.10 6.96 23.10
CA PRO A 367 60.96 7.71 24.03
C PRO A 367 62.36 7.08 24.24
N GLU A 368 62.65 5.92 23.67
CA GLU A 368 63.96 5.23 23.83
C GLU A 368 64.69 5.00 22.50
N ILE A 369 65.13 6.07 21.85
CA ILE A 369 66.38 6.06 21.08
C ILE A 369 67.00 7.45 21.26
N ARG A 370 67.69 7.66 22.38
CA ARG A 370 68.71 8.71 22.50
C ARG A 370 69.92 8.17 23.23
#